data_AF-A0AB72ZE84-F1
#
_entry.id   AF-A0AB72ZE84-F1
#
_cell.length_a   1.000
_cell.length_b   1.000
_cell.length_c   1.000
_cell.angle_alpha   90.00
_cell.angle_beta   90.00
_cell.angle_gamma   90.00
#
_symmetry.space_group_name_H-M   'P 1'
#
loop_
_entity.id
_entity.type
_entity.pdbx_description
1 polymer ?
#
loop_
_entity_poly.entity_id
_entity_poly.type
_entity_poly.pdbx_seq_one_letter_code
_entity_poly.pdbx_strand_id
1 'polypeptide(L)'
;MIIKPRVRGFICVTAHPTGCEANVKKQIDYVTTEGPIANGPKRVLVIGASTGYGLAARITAAFGCGADTLGVFFERPGEEGKPGTSGWYNSAAFHKFAAQKGLYAKSINGDAFSDEIKQLTIDAIKQDLGQVDQVIYSLASPRRTHPKTGEVFNSALKPIGNAVNLRGLDTDKEVIKESVLQPATQSEIDSTVAVMGGEDWQMWIDALLDAGVLAEGAQTTAFTYLGEKITHDIYWNGSIGAAK
;
A
#
# COMPACT_ATOMS: atom_id res chain seq x y z
N MET A 1 -24.26 -3.92 16.47
CA MET A 1 -24.08 -2.45 16.31
C MET A 1 -24.51 -2.06 14.92
N ILE A 2 -25.25 -0.95 14.75
CA ILE A 2 -25.51 -0.36 13.42
C ILE A 2 -24.31 0.53 13.06
N ILE A 3 -23.55 0.16 12.03
CA ILE A 3 -22.40 0.94 11.55
C ILE A 3 -22.89 1.95 10.52
N LYS A 4 -22.70 3.25 10.79
CA LYS A 4 -22.99 4.34 9.87
C LYS A 4 -21.69 5.01 9.43
N PRO A 5 -21.62 5.54 8.18
CA PRO A 5 -20.46 6.31 7.75
C PRO A 5 -20.30 7.54 8.64
N ARG A 6 -19.09 7.75 9.17
CA ARG A 6 -18.69 8.98 9.86
C ARG A 6 -17.58 9.63 9.05
N VAL A 7 -17.92 10.69 8.34
CA VAL A 7 -17.04 11.39 7.40
C VAL A 7 -16.73 12.79 7.94
N ARG A 8 -15.47 13.21 7.83
CA ARG A 8 -15.02 14.58 8.09
C ARG A 8 -14.13 15.01 6.93
N GLY A 9 -14.62 15.89 6.04
CA GLY A 9 -13.97 16.16 4.77
C GLY A 9 -13.79 14.86 3.98
N PHE A 10 -12.56 14.58 3.53
CA PHE A 10 -12.25 13.36 2.78
C PHE A 10 -11.82 12.16 3.64
N ILE A 11 -11.95 12.25 4.96
CA ILE A 11 -11.57 11.16 5.87
C ILE A 11 -12.83 10.49 6.41
N CYS A 12 -13.06 9.24 6.01
CA CYS A 12 -14.06 8.37 6.64
C CYS A 12 -13.41 7.59 7.79
N VAL A 13 -13.88 7.80 9.01
CA VAL A 13 -13.29 7.19 10.23
C VAL A 13 -13.95 5.85 10.63
N THR A 14 -14.82 5.31 9.77
CA THR A 14 -15.55 4.05 9.99
C THR A 14 -15.47 3.17 8.74
N ALA A 15 -15.22 1.88 8.92
CA ALA A 15 -15.32 0.89 7.84
C ALA A 15 -16.48 -0.09 8.09
N HIS A 16 -17.17 -0.50 7.02
CA HIS A 16 -18.25 -1.48 7.10
C HIS A 16 -17.72 -2.88 6.74
N PRO A 17 -17.65 -3.84 7.68
CA PRO A 17 -16.96 -5.12 7.46
C PRO A 17 -17.49 -5.91 6.26
N THR A 18 -18.81 -6.06 6.14
CA THR A 18 -19.42 -6.78 5.01
C THR A 18 -19.33 -6.00 3.70
N GLY A 19 -19.18 -4.67 3.77
CA GLY A 19 -18.96 -3.83 2.59
C GLY A 19 -17.54 -4.03 2.04
N CYS A 20 -16.55 -4.08 2.93
CA CYS A 20 -15.18 -4.45 2.60
C CYS A 20 -15.11 -5.87 2.00
N GLU A 21 -15.76 -6.85 2.63
CA GLU A 21 -15.83 -8.22 2.09
C GLU A 21 -16.45 -8.27 0.70
N ALA A 22 -17.59 -7.61 0.49
CA ALA A 22 -18.23 -7.53 -0.81
C ALA A 22 -17.36 -6.84 -1.87
N ASN A 23 -16.58 -5.82 -1.48
CA ASN A 23 -15.64 -5.14 -2.37
C ASN A 23 -14.48 -6.06 -2.80
N VAL A 24 -13.91 -6.83 -1.87
CA VAL A 24 -12.87 -7.83 -2.19
C VAL A 24 -13.44 -8.91 -3.09
N LYS A 25 -14.63 -9.42 -2.79
CA LYS A 25 -15.30 -10.42 -3.63
C LYS A 25 -15.48 -9.92 -5.07
N LYS A 26 -15.95 -8.69 -5.26
CA LYS A 26 -16.14 -8.11 -6.61
C LYS A 26 -14.84 -8.05 -7.41
N GLN A 27 -13.72 -7.70 -6.77
CA GLN A 27 -12.41 -7.69 -7.43
C GLN A 27 -11.93 -9.10 -7.80
N ILE A 28 -12.14 -10.08 -6.91
CA ILE A 28 -11.83 -11.50 -7.18
C ILE A 28 -12.68 -12.02 -8.34
N ASP A 29 -13.99 -11.74 -8.31
CA ASP A 29 -14.92 -12.14 -9.37
C ASP A 29 -14.46 -11.57 -10.72
N TYR A 30 -14.10 -10.29 -10.77
CA TYR A 30 -13.58 -9.62 -11.97
C TYR A 30 -12.31 -10.31 -12.51
N VAL A 31 -11.30 -10.53 -11.68
CA VAL A 31 -10.06 -11.20 -12.13
C VAL A 31 -10.34 -12.62 -12.60
N THR A 32 -11.25 -13.33 -11.93
CA THR A 32 -11.60 -14.71 -12.30
C THR A 32 -12.36 -14.76 -13.63
N THR A 33 -13.19 -13.75 -13.94
CA THR A 33 -13.93 -13.70 -15.22
C THR A 33 -13.05 -13.44 -16.44
N GLU A 34 -11.90 -12.79 -16.26
CA GLU A 34 -10.92 -12.57 -17.33
C GLU A 34 -10.15 -13.86 -17.70
N GLY A 35 -10.30 -14.92 -16.90
CA GLY A 35 -9.62 -16.21 -17.10
C GLY A 35 -8.22 -16.27 -16.47
N PRO A 36 -7.59 -17.46 -16.46
CA PRO A 36 -6.30 -17.66 -15.83
C PRO A 36 -5.18 -16.92 -16.58
N ILE A 37 -4.29 -16.26 -15.84
CA ILE A 37 -3.13 -15.56 -16.39
C ILE A 37 -1.99 -16.59 -16.54
N ALA A 38 -1.69 -16.95 -17.79
CA ALA A 38 -0.59 -17.85 -18.11
C ALA A 38 0.77 -17.21 -17.76
N ASN A 39 1.73 -18.04 -17.30
CA ASN A 39 3.08 -17.61 -16.96
C ASN A 39 3.16 -16.48 -15.92
N GLY A 40 2.13 -16.34 -15.08
CA GLY A 40 2.15 -15.45 -13.93
C GLY A 40 3.11 -15.93 -12.82
N PRO A 41 3.40 -15.06 -11.84
CA PRO A 41 4.24 -15.40 -10.70
C PRO A 41 3.67 -16.57 -9.89
N LYS A 42 4.51 -17.21 -9.09
CA LYS A 42 4.13 -18.37 -8.27
C LYS A 42 4.18 -18.06 -6.79
N ARG A 43 5.11 -17.22 -6.33
CA ARG A 43 5.29 -16.88 -4.92
C ARG A 43 5.53 -15.38 -4.79
N VAL A 44 4.51 -14.67 -4.32
CA VAL A 44 4.46 -13.20 -4.37
C VAL A 44 4.47 -12.60 -2.97
N LEU A 45 5.43 -11.70 -2.74
CA LEU A 45 5.42 -10.80 -1.60
C LEU A 45 4.79 -9.46 -2.01
N VAL A 46 3.80 -8.99 -1.25
CA VAL A 46 3.19 -7.67 -1.44
C VAL A 46 3.35 -6.83 -0.17
N ILE A 47 4.13 -5.75 -0.27
CA ILE A 47 4.34 -4.77 0.81
C ILE A 47 3.33 -3.64 0.63
N GLY A 48 2.39 -3.47 1.57
CA GLY A 48 1.23 -2.61 1.40
C GLY A 48 0.02 -3.36 0.81
N ALA A 49 -0.30 -4.55 1.32
CA ALA A 49 -1.23 -5.49 0.69
C ALA A 49 -2.73 -5.32 1.04
N SER A 50 -3.11 -4.36 1.88
CA SER A 50 -4.43 -4.31 2.52
C SER A 50 -5.47 -3.45 1.78
N THR A 51 -5.03 -2.52 0.93
CA THR A 51 -5.91 -1.58 0.21
C THR A 51 -5.33 -1.20 -1.15
N GLY A 52 -6.11 -0.50 -1.98
CA GLY A 52 -5.65 0.11 -3.23
C GLY A 52 -4.96 -0.87 -4.20
N TYR A 53 -3.89 -0.39 -4.84
CA TYR A 53 -3.15 -1.19 -5.83
C TYR A 53 -2.48 -2.42 -5.24
N GLY A 54 -2.00 -2.37 -4.00
CA GLY A 54 -1.38 -3.54 -3.37
C GLY A 54 -2.38 -4.67 -3.11
N LEU A 55 -3.59 -4.35 -2.65
CA LEU A 55 -4.67 -5.34 -2.54
C LEU A 55 -5.04 -5.90 -3.92
N ALA A 56 -5.21 -5.04 -4.92
CA ALA A 56 -5.56 -5.47 -6.27
C ALA A 56 -4.48 -6.39 -6.87
N ALA A 57 -3.21 -6.02 -6.74
CA ALA A 57 -2.09 -6.82 -7.21
C ALA A 57 -2.01 -8.18 -6.52
N ARG A 58 -2.27 -8.22 -5.21
CA ARG A 58 -2.34 -9.48 -4.46
C ARG A 58 -3.52 -10.36 -4.89
N ILE A 59 -4.68 -9.76 -5.17
CA ILE A 59 -5.83 -10.47 -5.74
C ILE A 59 -5.49 -11.04 -7.11
N THR A 60 -4.88 -10.25 -7.99
CA THR A 60 -4.46 -10.70 -9.32
C THR A 60 -3.47 -11.85 -9.24
N ALA A 61 -2.45 -11.76 -8.37
CA ALA A 61 -1.49 -12.84 -8.17
C ALA A 61 -2.16 -14.14 -7.69
N ALA A 62 -2.98 -14.08 -6.64
CA ALA A 62 -3.59 -15.27 -6.07
C ALA A 62 -4.69 -15.85 -6.97
N PHE A 63 -5.67 -15.04 -7.37
CA PHE A 63 -6.89 -15.53 -8.04
C PHE A 63 -6.80 -15.52 -9.57
N GLY A 64 -5.88 -14.73 -10.14
CA GLY A 64 -5.60 -14.73 -11.58
C GLY A 64 -4.48 -15.69 -11.98
N CYS A 65 -3.40 -15.76 -11.20
CA CYS A 65 -2.22 -16.58 -11.52
C CYS A 65 -2.13 -17.88 -10.71
N GLY A 66 -2.91 -18.03 -9.64
CA GLY A 66 -2.81 -19.17 -8.71
C GLY A 66 -1.56 -19.10 -7.82
N ALA A 67 -1.03 -17.91 -7.54
CA ALA A 67 0.18 -17.74 -6.76
C ALA A 67 -0.06 -17.85 -5.25
N ASP A 68 0.94 -18.38 -4.54
CA ASP A 68 1.05 -18.29 -3.09
C ASP A 68 1.41 -16.85 -2.71
N THR A 69 0.73 -16.25 -1.73
CA THR A 69 0.93 -14.83 -1.40
C THR A 69 1.23 -14.56 0.07
N LEU A 70 2.29 -13.79 0.31
CA LEU A 70 2.60 -13.17 1.60
C LEU A 70 2.34 -11.65 1.50
N GLY A 71 1.51 -11.11 2.38
CA GLY A 71 1.18 -9.69 2.40
C GLY A 71 1.60 -9.01 3.69
N VAL A 72 2.26 -7.86 3.60
CA VAL A 72 2.61 -6.99 4.72
C VAL A 72 1.71 -5.75 4.70
N PHE A 73 1.18 -5.36 5.84
CA PHE A 73 0.39 -4.13 6.00
C PHE A 73 0.42 -3.66 7.45
N PHE A 74 -0.08 -2.45 7.72
CA PHE A 74 -0.22 -1.94 9.08
C PHE A 74 -1.64 -1.46 9.36
N GLU A 75 -2.44 -2.32 9.95
CA GLU A 75 -3.88 -2.17 10.11
C GLU A 75 -4.31 -2.31 11.57
N ARG A 76 -5.42 -1.68 11.92
CA ARG A 76 -5.99 -1.77 13.28
C ARG A 76 -7.19 -2.71 13.28
N PRO A 77 -7.19 -3.75 14.12
CA PRO A 77 -8.36 -4.62 14.26
C PRO A 77 -9.56 -3.84 14.80
N GLY A 78 -10.75 -4.43 14.64
CA GLY A 78 -11.94 -3.93 15.32
C GLY A 78 -11.88 -4.23 16.82
N GLU A 79 -12.37 -3.28 17.61
CA GLU A 79 -12.54 -3.40 19.06
C GLU A 79 -14.03 -3.34 19.40
N GLU A 80 -14.39 -3.71 20.63
CA GLU A 80 -15.76 -3.52 21.10
C GLU A 80 -16.16 -2.05 20.94
N GLY A 81 -17.31 -1.80 20.30
CA GLY A 81 -17.77 -0.43 20.08
C GLY A 81 -17.15 0.30 18.87
N LYS A 82 -16.09 -0.23 18.24
CA LYS A 82 -15.32 0.49 17.23
C LYS A 82 -14.84 -0.41 16.07
N PRO A 83 -15.32 -0.20 14.84
CA PRO A 83 -14.79 -0.88 13.68
C PRO A 83 -13.29 -0.58 13.48
N GLY A 84 -12.56 -1.58 12.97
CA GLY A 84 -11.17 -1.46 12.57
C GLY A 84 -11.02 -0.67 11.27
N THR A 85 -9.80 -0.63 10.76
CA THR A 85 -9.50 -0.02 9.46
C THR A 85 -10.07 -0.86 8.32
N SER A 86 -10.35 -0.24 7.16
CA SER A 86 -10.85 -0.96 5.99
C SER A 86 -9.88 -2.05 5.53
N GLY A 87 -8.57 -1.78 5.60
CA GLY A 87 -7.55 -2.75 5.22
C GLY A 87 -7.55 -4.00 6.09
N TRP A 88 -7.89 -3.90 7.38
CA TRP A 88 -8.06 -5.06 8.25
C TRP A 88 -9.14 -6.02 7.71
N TYR A 89 -10.30 -5.48 7.37
CA TYR A 89 -11.43 -6.26 6.85
C TYR A 89 -11.18 -6.76 5.43
N ASN A 90 -10.51 -5.98 4.58
CA ASN A 90 -10.12 -6.41 3.25
C ASN A 90 -9.17 -7.62 3.31
N SER A 91 -8.16 -7.56 4.18
CA SER A 91 -7.23 -8.67 4.39
C SER A 91 -7.94 -9.91 4.92
N ALA A 92 -8.83 -9.77 5.91
CA ALA A 92 -9.62 -10.90 6.41
C ALA A 92 -10.49 -11.54 5.32
N ALA A 93 -11.12 -10.74 4.45
CA ALA A 93 -11.89 -11.23 3.32
C ALA A 93 -11.02 -11.93 2.28
N PHE A 94 -9.84 -11.38 1.95
CA PHE A 94 -8.87 -12.02 1.06
C PHE A 94 -8.50 -13.42 1.56
N HIS A 95 -8.13 -13.54 2.84
CA HIS A 95 -7.79 -14.81 3.48
C HIS A 95 -8.93 -15.82 3.43
N LYS A 96 -10.17 -15.38 3.74
CA LYS A 96 -11.38 -16.20 3.64
C LYS A 96 -11.55 -16.80 2.23
N PHE A 97 -11.43 -15.98 1.18
CA PHE A 97 -11.62 -16.44 -0.19
C PHE A 97 -10.45 -17.28 -0.71
N ALA A 98 -9.21 -16.97 -0.30
CA ALA A 98 -8.03 -17.77 -0.64
C ALA A 98 -8.12 -19.18 -0.04
N ALA A 99 -8.50 -19.29 1.24
CA ALA A 99 -8.71 -20.57 1.90
C ALA A 99 -9.80 -21.43 1.23
N GLN A 100 -10.91 -20.81 0.80
CA GLN A 100 -11.97 -21.49 0.04
C GLN A 100 -11.50 -22.06 -1.30
N LYS A 101 -10.44 -21.50 -1.88
CA LYS A 101 -9.81 -21.95 -3.12
C LYS A 101 -8.59 -22.85 -2.90
N GLY A 102 -8.20 -23.11 -1.65
CA GLY A 102 -7.00 -23.86 -1.31
C GLY A 102 -5.69 -23.16 -1.68
N LEU A 103 -5.71 -21.83 -1.81
CA LEU A 103 -4.53 -21.01 -2.11
C LEU A 103 -3.79 -20.65 -0.82
N TYR A 104 -2.46 -20.70 -0.82
CA TYR A 104 -1.68 -20.21 0.30
C TYR A 104 -1.81 -18.68 0.41
N ALA A 105 -2.17 -18.22 1.61
CA ALA A 105 -2.21 -16.82 1.95
C ALA A 105 -1.73 -16.63 3.39
N LYS A 106 -0.68 -15.83 3.58
CA LYS A 106 -0.18 -15.42 4.91
C LYS A 106 -0.06 -13.91 4.99
N SER A 107 -0.25 -13.35 6.17
CA SER A 107 -0.12 -11.90 6.36
C SER A 107 0.61 -11.53 7.62
N ILE A 108 1.39 -10.45 7.53
CA ILE A 108 2.12 -9.84 8.64
C ILE A 108 1.55 -8.44 8.83
N ASN A 109 1.09 -8.16 10.06
CA ASN A 109 0.55 -6.86 10.44
C ASN A 109 1.56 -6.10 11.29
N GLY A 110 2.20 -5.08 10.73
CA GLY A 110 3.17 -4.25 11.43
C GLY A 110 3.81 -3.19 10.54
N ASP A 111 4.68 -2.38 11.13
CA ASP A 111 5.38 -1.31 10.42
C ASP A 111 6.40 -1.88 9.43
N ALA A 112 6.05 -1.87 8.13
CA ALA A 112 6.91 -2.38 7.07
C ALA A 112 8.23 -1.59 6.92
N PHE A 113 8.35 -0.39 7.48
CA PHE A 113 9.62 0.32 7.52
C PHE A 113 10.62 -0.29 8.51
N SER A 114 10.14 -1.00 9.52
CA SER A 114 10.99 -1.59 10.57
C SER A 114 11.82 -2.78 10.09
N ASP A 115 12.99 -2.97 10.69
CA ASP A 115 13.82 -4.16 10.48
C ASP A 115 13.13 -5.42 11.03
N GLU A 116 12.35 -5.30 12.10
CA GLU A 116 11.62 -6.41 12.73
C GLU A 116 10.64 -7.04 11.74
N ILE A 117 9.84 -6.24 11.03
CA ILE A 117 8.88 -6.74 10.06
C ILE A 117 9.56 -7.29 8.81
N LYS A 118 10.72 -6.75 8.41
CA LYS A 118 11.56 -7.34 7.37
C LYS A 118 12.05 -8.73 7.77
N GLN A 119 12.57 -8.88 8.98
CA GLN A 119 13.04 -10.17 9.50
C GLN A 119 11.89 -11.19 9.61
N LEU A 120 10.75 -10.79 10.18
CA LEU A 120 9.58 -11.67 10.29
C LEU A 120 9.08 -12.13 8.91
N THR A 121 9.17 -11.26 7.90
CA THR A 121 8.82 -11.58 6.52
C THR A 121 9.80 -12.59 5.92
N ILE A 122 11.11 -12.38 6.11
CA ILE A 122 12.16 -13.31 5.68
C ILE A 122 11.94 -14.70 6.29
N ASP A 123 11.68 -14.75 7.59
CA ASP A 123 11.47 -16.01 8.31
C ASP A 123 10.23 -16.74 7.80
N ALA A 124 9.12 -16.02 7.55
CA ALA A 124 7.92 -16.58 6.96
C ALA A 124 8.16 -17.12 5.54
N ILE A 125 8.95 -16.43 4.71
CA ILE A 125 9.31 -16.92 3.37
C ILE A 125 10.14 -18.20 3.47
N LYS A 126 11.17 -18.23 4.32
CA LYS A 126 12.02 -19.42 4.52
C LYS A 126 11.23 -20.63 5.01
N GLN A 127 10.28 -20.40 5.91
CA GLN A 127 9.47 -21.46 6.51
C GLN A 127 8.51 -22.09 5.49
N ASP A 128 7.83 -21.27 4.69
CA ASP A 128 6.65 -21.72 3.94
C ASP A 128 6.87 -21.77 2.42
N LEU A 129 7.60 -20.80 1.85
CA LEU A 129 7.70 -20.58 0.40
C LEU A 129 9.09 -20.93 -0.18
N GLY A 130 10.11 -20.99 0.68
CA GLY A 130 11.53 -21.08 0.34
C GLY A 130 12.08 -19.77 -0.23
N GLN A 131 11.49 -19.30 -1.33
CA GLN A 131 11.84 -18.04 -2.01
C GLN A 131 10.58 -17.37 -2.60
N VAL A 132 10.68 -16.10 -2.97
CA VAL A 132 9.66 -15.37 -3.74
C VAL A 132 10.19 -15.02 -5.12
N ASP A 133 9.33 -15.07 -6.13
CA ASP A 133 9.65 -14.72 -7.53
C ASP A 133 9.10 -13.35 -7.95
N GLN A 134 8.27 -12.73 -7.11
CA GLN A 134 7.84 -11.35 -7.31
C GLN A 134 7.71 -10.58 -5.98
N VAL A 135 8.21 -9.35 -5.95
CA VAL A 135 8.07 -8.42 -4.83
C VAL A 135 7.39 -7.13 -5.29
N ILE A 136 6.18 -6.87 -4.80
CA ILE A 136 5.40 -5.67 -5.10
C ILE A 136 5.50 -4.70 -3.94
N TYR A 137 6.04 -3.50 -4.21
CA TYR A 137 6.15 -2.41 -3.25
C TYR A 137 5.02 -1.40 -3.51
N SER A 138 3.96 -1.48 -2.70
CA SER A 138 2.75 -0.67 -2.77
C SER A 138 2.46 0.02 -1.44
N LEU A 139 3.51 0.44 -0.74
CA LEU A 139 3.36 1.09 0.55
C LEU A 139 2.89 2.55 0.39
N ALA A 140 1.84 2.90 1.12
CA ALA A 140 1.30 4.26 1.14
C ALA A 140 1.14 4.73 2.60
N SER A 141 2.21 5.29 3.15
CA SER A 141 2.22 5.87 4.50
C SER A 141 2.66 7.33 4.43
N PRO A 142 1.97 8.27 5.11
CA PRO A 142 2.41 9.66 5.15
C PRO A 142 3.59 9.89 6.10
N ARG A 143 4.00 8.86 6.85
CA ARG A 143 4.99 8.93 7.93
C ARG A 143 5.88 7.69 7.90
N ARG A 144 7.18 7.89 8.14
CA ARG A 144 8.17 6.82 8.29
C ARG A 144 8.96 7.04 9.56
N THR A 145 9.18 5.97 10.33
CA THR A 145 10.21 5.94 11.36
C THR A 145 11.42 5.24 10.75
N HIS A 146 12.55 5.91 10.65
CA HIS A 146 13.73 5.35 10.01
C HIS A 146 14.33 4.24 10.88
N PRO A 147 14.49 3.02 10.34
CA PRO A 147 14.74 1.83 11.16
C PRO A 147 16.09 1.84 11.89
N LYS A 148 17.10 2.58 11.37
CA LYS A 148 18.45 2.63 11.95
C LYS A 148 18.68 3.80 12.89
N THR A 149 18.02 4.93 12.65
CA THR A 149 18.25 6.19 13.39
C THR A 149 17.14 6.51 14.38
N GLY A 150 15.96 5.91 14.22
CA GLY A 150 14.77 6.23 15.01
C GLY A 150 14.12 7.57 14.65
N GLU A 151 14.66 8.30 13.68
CA GLU A 151 14.13 9.58 13.24
C GLU A 151 12.75 9.41 12.57
N VAL A 152 11.87 10.38 12.78
CA VAL A 152 10.50 10.34 12.26
C VAL A 152 10.34 11.39 11.17
N PHE A 153 10.07 10.92 9.97
CA PHE A 153 9.79 11.74 8.79
C PHE A 153 8.30 11.79 8.49
N ASN A 154 7.81 12.94 8.05
CA ASN A 154 6.45 13.12 7.55
C ASN A 154 6.49 13.70 6.14
N SER A 155 5.77 13.07 5.22
CA SER A 155 5.65 13.57 3.85
C SER A 155 4.74 14.80 3.81
N ALA A 156 5.03 15.71 2.88
CA ALA A 156 4.20 16.87 2.56
C ALA A 156 3.83 16.84 1.08
N LEU A 157 2.59 17.21 0.74
CA LEU A 157 2.14 17.38 -0.64
C LEU A 157 2.16 18.87 -0.98
N LYS A 158 3.31 19.37 -1.45
CA LYS A 158 3.51 20.80 -1.72
C LYS A 158 4.33 21.03 -2.99
N PRO A 159 4.11 22.14 -3.72
CA PRO A 159 4.97 22.54 -4.82
C PRO A 159 6.36 22.95 -4.34
N ILE A 160 7.34 23.03 -5.23
CA ILE A 160 8.68 23.56 -4.93
C ILE A 160 8.85 24.91 -5.65
N GLY A 161 9.48 25.87 -4.97
CA GLY A 161 9.78 27.20 -5.51
C GLY A 161 8.60 28.18 -5.40
N ASN A 162 7.51 27.94 -6.12
CA ASN A 162 6.38 28.88 -6.19
C ASN A 162 5.09 28.31 -5.57
N ALA A 163 4.25 29.20 -5.04
CA ALA A 163 2.91 28.83 -4.62
C ALA A 163 2.02 28.51 -5.83
N VAL A 164 1.10 27.57 -5.65
CA VAL A 164 0.18 27.11 -6.72
C VAL A 164 -1.26 27.33 -6.29
N ASN A 165 -2.03 27.98 -7.17
CA ASN A 165 -3.48 28.10 -7.01
C ASN A 165 -4.16 26.87 -7.58
N LEU A 166 -4.97 26.21 -6.76
CA LEU A 166 -5.75 25.04 -7.13
C LEU A 166 -7.23 25.36 -7.03
N ARG A 167 -7.98 24.85 -8.01
CA ARG A 167 -9.43 24.84 -7.99
C ARG A 167 -9.88 23.41 -7.72
N GLY A 168 -10.60 23.22 -6.62
CA GLY A 168 -11.12 21.92 -6.19
C GLY A 168 -12.62 21.95 -5.91
N LEU A 169 -13.18 20.79 -5.59
CA LEU A 169 -14.56 20.63 -5.14
C LEU A 169 -14.56 20.34 -3.65
N ASP A 170 -15.24 21.18 -2.86
CA ASP A 170 -15.64 20.84 -1.49
C ASP A 170 -16.85 19.91 -1.59
N THR A 171 -16.67 18.62 -1.29
CA THR A 171 -17.72 17.60 -1.45
C THR A 171 -18.74 17.61 -0.31
N ASP A 172 -18.42 18.21 0.83
CA ASP A 172 -19.39 18.36 1.94
C ASP A 172 -20.40 19.47 1.61
N LYS A 173 -19.95 20.50 0.89
CA LYS A 173 -20.79 21.67 0.52
C LYS A 173 -21.21 21.70 -0.94
N GLU A 174 -20.68 20.79 -1.75
CA GLU A 174 -20.88 20.73 -3.21
C GLU A 174 -20.55 22.05 -3.92
N VAL A 175 -19.53 22.77 -3.44
CA VAL A 175 -19.10 24.05 -4.02
C VAL A 175 -17.66 24.00 -4.52
N ILE A 176 -17.41 24.76 -5.58
CA ILE A 176 -16.06 24.97 -6.08
C ILE A 176 -15.32 25.87 -5.08
N LYS A 177 -14.12 25.44 -4.71
CA LYS A 177 -13.23 26.18 -3.81
C LYS A 177 -11.88 26.42 -4.48
N GLU A 178 -11.36 27.62 -4.29
CA GLU A 178 -9.97 27.93 -4.61
C GLU A 178 -9.11 27.82 -3.36
N SER A 179 -7.93 27.26 -3.52
CA SER A 179 -6.96 27.08 -2.44
C SER A 179 -5.56 27.35 -2.96
N VAL A 180 -4.71 27.92 -2.12
CA VAL A 180 -3.31 28.17 -2.45
C VAL A 180 -2.44 27.18 -1.70
N LEU A 181 -1.66 26.37 -2.41
CA LEU A 181 -0.60 25.57 -1.81
C LEU A 181 0.69 26.37 -1.77
N GLN A 182 1.22 26.53 -0.55
CA GLN A 182 2.51 27.18 -0.34
C GLN A 182 3.66 26.23 -0.72
N PRO A 183 4.80 26.76 -1.19
CA PRO A 183 5.96 25.94 -1.52
C PRO A 183 6.48 25.18 -0.29
N ALA A 184 7.03 23.99 -0.54
CA ALA A 184 7.70 23.17 0.45
C ALA A 184 8.99 23.84 0.93
N THR A 185 9.27 23.73 2.22
CA THR A 185 10.62 24.01 2.75
C THR A 185 11.58 22.86 2.40
N GLN A 186 12.90 23.08 2.45
CA GLN A 186 13.87 22.02 2.20
C GLN A 186 13.67 20.80 3.11
N SER A 187 13.40 21.02 4.39
CA SER A 187 13.12 19.94 5.35
C SER A 187 11.87 19.12 5.00
N GLU A 188 10.83 19.76 4.44
CA GLU A 188 9.63 19.06 3.96
C GLU A 188 9.91 18.25 2.70
N ILE A 189 10.78 18.73 1.81
CA ILE A 189 11.24 18.00 0.62
C ILE A 189 12.02 16.76 1.07
N ASP A 190 13.05 16.95 1.89
CA ASP A 190 13.92 15.86 2.38
C ASP A 190 13.11 14.80 3.14
N SER A 191 12.18 15.22 4.01
CA SER A 191 11.27 14.31 4.72
C SER A 191 10.34 13.56 3.76
N THR A 192 9.89 14.21 2.68
CA THR A 192 9.04 13.56 1.67
C THR A 192 9.83 12.52 0.88
N VAL A 193 11.07 12.83 0.50
CA VAL A 193 12.00 11.86 -0.14
C VAL A 193 12.27 10.68 0.79
N ALA A 194 12.52 10.94 2.07
CA ALA A 194 12.74 9.88 3.05
C ALA A 194 11.52 8.97 3.24
N VAL A 195 10.29 9.50 3.17
CA VAL A 195 9.06 8.68 3.34
C VAL A 195 8.64 7.97 2.07
N MET A 196 8.64 8.67 0.93
CA MET A 196 8.01 8.25 -0.32
C MET A 196 8.99 7.83 -1.41
N GLY A 197 10.29 8.00 -1.17
CA GLY A 197 11.34 7.59 -2.10
C GLY A 197 11.71 6.10 -2.00
N GLY A 198 12.72 5.73 -2.78
CA GLY A 198 13.10 4.33 -2.97
C GLY A 198 13.90 3.68 -1.82
N GLU A 199 14.26 4.42 -0.77
CA GLU A 199 15.20 3.90 0.24
C GLU A 199 14.66 2.66 0.97
N ASP A 200 13.42 2.69 1.46
CA ASP A 200 12.86 1.52 2.14
C ASP A 200 12.63 0.36 1.17
N TRP A 201 12.24 0.63 -0.08
CA TRP A 201 12.13 -0.40 -1.10
C TRP A 201 13.49 -1.09 -1.34
N GLN A 202 14.57 -0.31 -1.46
CA GLN A 202 15.93 -0.84 -1.56
C GLN A 202 16.30 -1.66 -0.32
N MET A 203 16.05 -1.15 0.89
CA MET A 203 16.29 -1.90 2.14
C MET A 203 15.53 -3.23 2.19
N TRP A 204 14.32 -3.30 1.65
CA TRP A 204 13.58 -4.57 1.51
C TRP A 204 14.27 -5.53 0.55
N ILE A 205 14.64 -5.07 -0.65
CA ILE A 205 15.26 -5.92 -1.65
C ILE A 205 16.63 -6.41 -1.19
N ASP A 206 17.45 -5.55 -0.60
CA ASP A 206 18.76 -5.90 -0.05
C ASP A 206 18.62 -6.96 1.05
N ALA A 207 17.72 -6.77 2.01
CA ALA A 207 17.49 -7.73 3.09
C ALA A 207 16.98 -9.10 2.58
N LEU A 208 16.11 -9.11 1.57
CA LEU A 208 15.62 -10.34 0.96
C LEU A 208 16.71 -11.06 0.14
N LEU A 209 17.57 -10.30 -0.55
CA LEU A 209 18.69 -10.82 -1.32
C LEU A 209 19.75 -11.44 -0.39
N ASP A 210 20.16 -10.72 0.64
CA ASP A 210 21.13 -11.18 1.65
C ASP A 210 20.65 -12.44 2.37
N ALA A 211 19.34 -12.54 2.61
CA ALA A 211 18.75 -13.72 3.23
C ALA A 211 18.58 -14.92 2.27
N GLY A 212 18.87 -14.75 0.97
CA GLY A 212 18.75 -15.79 -0.06
C GLY A 212 17.31 -16.16 -0.42
N VAL A 213 16.33 -15.29 -0.11
CA VAL A 213 14.89 -15.59 -0.27
C VAL A 213 14.28 -15.03 -1.55
N LEU A 214 15.09 -14.43 -2.43
CA LEU A 214 14.69 -14.07 -3.79
C LEU A 214 15.07 -15.18 -4.76
N ALA A 215 14.10 -15.64 -5.57
CA ALA A 215 14.36 -16.62 -6.61
C ALA A 215 15.23 -16.02 -7.74
N GLU A 216 15.93 -16.88 -8.49
CA GLU A 216 16.64 -16.44 -9.68
C GLU A 216 15.66 -15.79 -10.68
N GLY A 217 16.01 -14.58 -11.16
CA GLY A 217 15.14 -13.82 -12.04
C GLY A 217 13.91 -13.19 -11.36
N ALA A 218 13.84 -13.17 -10.02
CA ALA A 218 12.75 -12.52 -9.31
C ALA A 218 12.57 -11.06 -9.74
N GLN A 219 11.33 -10.67 -9.97
CA GLN A 219 10.98 -9.32 -10.39
C GLN A 219 10.52 -8.48 -9.21
N THR A 220 10.83 -7.18 -9.23
CA THR A 220 10.25 -6.23 -8.27
C THR A 220 9.66 -5.02 -8.96
N THR A 221 8.59 -4.47 -8.38
CA THR A 221 7.88 -3.31 -8.93
C THR A 221 7.44 -2.42 -7.78
N ALA A 222 7.72 -1.12 -7.89
CA ALA A 222 7.16 -0.08 -7.03
C ALA A 222 6.15 0.75 -7.82
N PHE A 223 4.98 1.02 -7.23
CA PHE A 223 3.97 1.86 -7.87
C PHE A 223 4.30 3.35 -7.72
N THR A 224 4.12 4.09 -8.81
CA THR A 224 4.24 5.56 -8.84
C THR A 224 3.08 6.15 -9.62
N TYR A 225 2.95 7.48 -9.59
CA TYR A 225 1.87 8.19 -10.28
C TYR A 225 2.38 9.53 -10.81
N LEU A 226 2.33 9.74 -12.12
CA LEU A 226 2.81 10.99 -12.72
C LEU A 226 1.77 12.11 -12.66
N GLY A 227 0.52 11.73 -12.93
CA GLY A 227 -0.61 12.65 -13.06
C GLY A 227 -0.63 13.42 -14.37
N GLU A 228 -1.62 14.30 -14.47
CA GLU A 228 -1.84 15.17 -15.62
C GLU A 228 -1.14 16.52 -15.41
N LYS A 229 -0.96 17.27 -16.51
CA LYS A 229 -0.27 18.57 -16.52
C LYS A 229 -0.76 19.54 -15.44
N ILE A 230 -2.06 19.55 -15.15
CA ILE A 230 -2.68 20.40 -14.11
C ILE A 230 -2.17 20.11 -12.68
N THR A 231 -1.56 18.95 -12.45
CA THR A 231 -1.04 18.51 -11.15
C THR A 231 0.48 18.36 -11.12
N HIS A 232 1.18 18.69 -12.21
CA HIS A 232 2.64 18.53 -12.32
C HIS A 232 3.39 19.34 -11.26
N ASP A 233 2.88 20.51 -10.86
CA ASP A 233 3.54 21.31 -9.83
C ASP A 233 3.60 20.61 -8.46
N ILE A 234 2.84 19.53 -8.26
CA ILE A 234 2.85 18.71 -7.04
C ILE A 234 3.49 17.35 -7.32
N TYR A 235 3.03 16.62 -8.33
CA TYR A 235 3.42 15.24 -8.57
C TYR A 235 4.70 15.06 -9.39
N TRP A 236 5.14 16.08 -10.13
CA TRP A 236 6.35 16.03 -10.95
C TRP A 236 7.42 16.99 -10.43
N ASN A 237 7.06 18.26 -10.23
CA ASN A 237 7.98 19.33 -9.85
C ASN A 237 7.85 19.72 -8.36
N GLY A 238 7.00 19.02 -7.60
CA GLY A 238 6.78 19.24 -6.18
C GLY A 238 7.57 18.27 -5.29
N SER A 239 7.30 18.29 -3.99
CA SER A 239 7.95 17.41 -3.00
C SER A 239 7.80 15.92 -3.30
N ILE A 240 6.64 15.49 -3.80
CA ILE A 240 6.43 14.10 -4.25
C ILE A 240 7.15 13.80 -5.56
N GLY A 241 7.29 14.79 -6.43
CA GLY A 241 8.10 14.68 -7.63
C GLY A 241 9.56 14.39 -7.31
N ALA A 242 10.12 15.10 -6.32
CA ALA A 242 11.48 14.86 -5.84
C ALA A 242 11.68 13.48 -5.19
N ALA A 243 10.63 12.88 -4.64
CA ALA A 243 10.69 11.55 -4.04
C ALA A 243 10.68 10.41 -5.08
N LYS A 244 10.16 10.66 -6.29
CA LYS A 244 10.07 9.64 -7.36
C LYS A 244 11.36 9.55 -8.16
#